data_AF-A0A3D5VD34-F1
#
_entry.id   AF-A0A3D5VD34-F1
#
_cell.length_a   1.000
_cell.length_b   1.000
_cell.length_c   1.000
_cell.angle_alpha   90.00
_cell.angle_beta   90.00
_cell.angle_gamma   90.00
#
_symmetry.space_group_name_H-M   'P 1'
#
loop_
_entity.id
_entity.type
_entity.pdbx_description
1 polymer ?
#
loop_
_entity_poly.entity_id
_entity_poly.type
_entity_poly.pdbx_seq_one_letter_code
_entity_poly.pdbx_strand_id
1 'polypeptide(L)' 'MKFDFDTPIERDKSDSIKWKLLHKKFGYEDLLPLWVADMDFAIAPPIQAAIARRNQHP' A
#
# COMPACT_ATOMS: atom_id res chain seq x y z
N MET A 1 10.83 14.34 13.36
CA MET A 1 9.61 13.52 13.17
C MET A 1 10.03 12.07 13.21
N LYS A 2 9.30 11.22 13.95
CA LYS A 2 9.52 9.77 13.95
C LYS A 2 8.47 9.14 13.04
N PHE A 3 8.90 8.30 12.11
CA PHE A 3 8.03 7.49 11.26
C PHE A 3 7.98 6.09 11.84
N ASP A 4 6.82 5.44 11.69
CA ASP A 4 6.64 4.03 12.02
C ASP A 4 6.69 3.23 10.72
N PHE A 5 7.72 2.41 10.57
CA PHE A 5 7.90 1.47 9.48
C PHE A 5 7.80 0.01 9.96
N ASP A 6 7.56 -0.20 11.26
CA ASP A 6 7.53 -1.53 11.87
C ASP A 6 6.10 -2.06 11.94
N THR A 7 5.09 -1.18 12.03
CA THR A 7 3.69 -1.58 12.02
C THR A 7 3.29 -2.19 10.66
N PRO A 8 2.88 -3.48 10.61
CA PRO A 8 2.40 -4.09 9.39
C PRO A 8 1.06 -3.49 8.96
N ILE A 9 0.87 -3.36 7.64
CA ILE A 9 -0.38 -2.86 7.05
C ILE A 9 -0.97 -3.96 6.17
N GLU A 10 -2.22 -4.34 6.45
CA GLU A 10 -2.98 -5.30 5.64
C GLU A 10 -3.34 -4.66 4.28
N ARG A 11 -2.76 -5.19 3.20
CA ARG A 11 -2.94 -4.66 1.82
C ARG A 11 -3.62 -5.64 0.85
N ASP A 12 -3.80 -6.89 1.23
CA ASP A 12 -4.48 -7.93 0.44
C ASP A 12 -5.97 -7.62 0.20
N LYS A 13 -6.61 -6.92 1.15
CA LYS A 13 -8.00 -6.43 1.05
C LYS A 13 -8.15 -5.15 0.22
N SER A 14 -7.06 -4.55 -0.25
CA SER A 14 -7.08 -3.35 -1.09
C SER A 14 -7.02 -3.69 -2.58
N ASP A 15 -7.16 -2.69 -3.47
CA ASP A 15 -6.93 -2.87 -4.91
C ASP A 15 -5.44 -2.88 -5.31
N SER A 16 -4.55 -3.36 -4.43
CA SER A 16 -3.12 -3.42 -4.70
C SER A 16 -2.77 -4.47 -5.75
N ILE A 17 -2.14 -4.05 -6.85
CA ILE A 17 -1.60 -4.93 -7.88
C ILE A 17 -0.57 -5.92 -7.31
N LYS A 18 0.28 -5.43 -6.38
CA LYS A 18 1.34 -6.23 -5.73
C LYS A 18 0.77 -7.48 -5.06
N TRP A 19 -0.39 -7.34 -4.42
CA TRP A 19 -1.06 -8.41 -3.66
C TRP A 19 -2.08 -9.18 -4.50
N LYS A 20 -2.89 -8.52 -5.35
CA LYS A 20 -3.99 -9.18 -6.09
C LYS A 20 -3.57 -9.99 -7.31
N LEU A 21 -2.43 -9.69 -7.93
CA LEU A 21 -2.05 -10.34 -9.21
C LEU A 21 -1.09 -11.53 -9.05
N LEU A 22 -0.93 -12.06 -7.84
CA LEU A 22 -0.01 -13.17 -7.54
C LEU A 22 -0.25 -14.39 -8.44
N HIS A 23 -1.48 -14.90 -8.51
CA HIS A 23 -1.80 -16.05 -9.36
C HIS A 23 -1.56 -15.75 -10.84
N LYS A 24 -2.03 -14.59 -11.31
CA LYS A 24 -1.88 -14.18 -12.71
C LYS A 24 -0.41 -14.00 -13.13
N LYS A 25 0.46 -13.61 -12.19
CA LYS A 25 1.88 -13.33 -12.47
C LYS A 25 2.80 -14.52 -12.22
N PHE A 26 2.51 -15.32 -11.20
CA PHE A 26 3.40 -16.37 -10.70
C PHE A 26 2.75 -17.75 -10.61
N GLY A 27 1.44 -17.88 -10.84
CA GLY A 27 0.70 -19.15 -10.82
C GLY A 27 0.24 -19.60 -9.42
N TYR A 28 0.58 -18.86 -8.36
CA TYR A 28 0.25 -19.19 -6.97
C TYR A 28 -0.42 -18.01 -6.28
N GLU A 29 -1.35 -18.28 -5.37
CA GLU A 29 -2.08 -17.25 -4.60
C GLU A 29 -1.46 -17.00 -3.21
N ASP A 30 -0.84 -18.02 -2.62
CA ASP A 30 -0.26 -17.98 -1.27
C ASP A 30 1.23 -17.67 -1.33
N LEU A 31 1.57 -16.47 -1.78
CA LEU A 31 2.95 -15.98 -1.86
C LEU A 31 3.10 -14.69 -1.06
N LEU A 32 4.28 -14.50 -0.45
CA LEU A 32 4.68 -13.19 0.08
C LEU A 32 5.15 -12.29 -1.09
N PRO A 33 4.45 -11.19 -1.43
CA PRO A 33 4.78 -10.41 -2.60
C PRO A 33 5.97 -9.47 -2.36
N LEU A 34 7.07 -9.65 -3.11
CA LEU A 34 8.28 -8.81 -3.04
C LEU A 34 8.74 -8.32 -4.44
N TRP A 35 7.80 -8.08 -5.35
CA TRP A 35 8.09 -7.98 -6.79
C TRP A 35 7.77 -6.64 -7.45
N VAL A 36 6.64 -6.00 -7.12
CA VAL A 36 6.31 -4.65 -7.62
C VAL A 36 7.08 -3.62 -6.82
N ALA A 37 7.62 -2.60 -7.50
CA ALA A 37 8.31 -1.47 -6.89
C ALA A 37 7.33 -0.46 -6.25
N ASP A 38 6.50 -0.94 -5.33
CA ASP A 38 5.75 -0.12 -4.36
C ASP A 38 6.12 -0.56 -2.93
N MET A 39 5.62 0.16 -1.91
CA MET A 39 5.94 -0.10 -0.51
C MET A 39 4.71 -0.56 0.26
N ASP A 40 4.93 -1.35 1.32
CA ASP A 40 3.88 -1.75 2.27
C ASP A 40 3.81 -0.82 3.50
N PHE A 41 4.22 0.44 3.35
CA PHE A 41 4.18 1.46 4.40
C PHE A 41 3.03 2.46 4.17
N ALA A 42 2.61 3.12 5.26
CA ALA A 42 1.68 4.23 5.16
C ALA A 42 2.33 5.43 4.44
N ILE A 43 1.51 6.19 3.71
CA ILE A 43 1.92 7.45 3.10
C ILE A 43 2.32 8.44 4.22
N ALA A 44 3.36 9.25 3.99
CA ALA A 44 3.84 10.21 4.97
C ALA A 44 2.74 11.20 5.43
N PRO A 45 2.67 11.58 6.72
CA PRO A 45 1.61 12.45 7.24
C PRO A 45 1.42 13.79 6.50
N PRO A 46 2.48 14.49 6.04
CA PRO A 46 2.30 15.72 5.27
C PRO A 46 1.55 15.51 3.95
N ILE A 47 1.74 14.36 3.30
CA ILE A 47 1.07 14.00 2.04
C ILE A 47 -0.39 13.64 2.32
N GLN A 48 -0.66 12.84 3.36
CA GLN A 48 -2.02 12.52 3.78
C GLN A 48 -2.84 13.79 4.09
N ALA A 49 -2.24 14.75 4.80
CA ALA A 49 -2.88 16.02 5.12
C ALA A 49 -3.20 16.86 3.86
N ALA A 50 -2.31 16.87 2.87
CA ALA A 50 -2.54 17.57 1.61
C ALA A 50 -3.70 16.95 0.82
N ILE A 51 -3.76 15.63 0.72
CA ILE A 51 -4.86 14.90 0.06
C ILE A 51 -6.19 15.16 0.78
N ALA A 52 -6.21 15.07 2.11
CA ALA A 52 -7.41 15.32 2.90
C ALA A 52 -7.95 16.75 2.70
N ARG A 53 -7.07 17.76 2.68
CA ARG A 53 -7.46 19.15 2.36
C ARG A 53 -8.05 19.27 0.96
N ARG A 54 -7.46 18.60 -0.04
CA ARG A 54 -7.96 18.64 -1.42
C ARG A 54 -9.34 18.00 -1.56
N ASN A 55 -9.60 16.93 -0.81
CA ASN A 55 -10.89 16.22 -0.81
C ASN A 55 -12.02 17.03 -0.17
N GLN A 56 -11.71 18.06 0.63
CA GLN A 56 -12.70 18.97 1.22
C GLN A 56 -13.10 20.13 0.30
N HIS A 57 -12.42 20.29 -0.85
CA HIS A 57 -12.76 21.33 -1.81
C HIS A 57 -14.12 21.00 -2.46
N PRO A 58 -15.04 21.97 -2.62
CA PRO A 58 -16.32 21.78 -3.29
C PRO A 58 -16.19 21.22 -4.71
#